data_AF-A0A251S639-F1
#
_entry.id   AF-A0A251S639-F1
#
_cell.length_a   1.000
_cell.length_b   1.000
_cell.length_c   1.000
_cell.angle_alpha   90.00
_cell.angle_beta   90.00
_cell.angle_gamma   90.00
#
_symmetry.space_group_name_H-M   'P 1'
#
loop_
_entity.id
_entity.type
_entity.pdbx_description
1 polymer ?
#
loop_
_entity_poly.entity_id
_entity_poly.type
_entity_poly.pdbx_seq_one_letter_code
_entity_poly.pdbx_strand_id
1 'polypeptide(L)'
;MNLMLLSCLFGFLIVNAKLKHVGGGLISGVVVGAKSRNPAIRVLGAEPKGADDAAQSKACGRLITLSHTNTIADGLRASLGDITWPIVRDLVDDIITVDDEEILEAMRYNYEVLKVAVEPSAAIGLAAVLSDNSKKNSRWNCSQNIGIVISGGNVDLGALWELFSRITRT
;
A
#
# COMPACT_ATOMS: atom_id res chain seq x y z
N MET A 1 -26.79 12.91 1.30
CA MET A 1 -26.65 11.67 2.10
C MET A 1 -25.36 10.86 1.81
N ASN A 2 -24.41 11.31 0.97
CA ASN A 2 -23.35 10.43 0.43
C ASN A 2 -21.87 10.89 0.57
N LEU A 3 -21.53 11.76 1.53
CA LEU A 3 -20.11 12.03 1.87
C LEU A 3 -19.77 11.74 3.34
N MET A 4 -20.78 11.80 4.21
CA MET A 4 -20.65 11.61 5.66
C MET A 4 -20.32 10.17 6.07
N LEU A 5 -20.56 9.18 5.20
CA LEU A 5 -20.24 7.77 5.46
C LEU A 5 -18.72 7.52 5.47
N LEU A 6 -17.93 8.14 4.59
CA LEU A 6 -16.49 7.89 4.53
C LEU A 6 -15.73 8.42 5.77
N SER A 7 -16.27 9.42 6.48
CA SER A 7 -15.65 10.02 7.67
C SER A 7 -15.93 9.26 8.98
N CYS A 8 -16.97 8.42 9.01
CA CYS A 8 -17.35 7.64 10.20
C CYS A 8 -16.92 6.16 10.11
N LEU A 9 -16.52 5.67 8.94
CA LEU A 9 -16.35 4.23 8.72
C LEU A 9 -14.94 3.71 8.97
N PHE A 10 -13.88 4.52 9.04
CA PHE A 10 -12.51 3.98 9.10
C PHE A 10 -11.64 4.68 10.16
N GLY A 11 -11.00 3.89 11.02
CA GLY A 11 -9.93 4.36 11.91
C GLY A 11 -8.56 4.36 11.23
N PHE A 12 -8.46 3.69 10.07
CA PHE A 12 -7.25 3.52 9.28
C PHE A 12 -7.54 3.44 7.79
N LEU A 13 -6.61 3.95 6.98
CA LEU A 13 -6.59 3.74 5.55
C LEU A 13 -5.19 3.25 5.13
N ILE A 14 -5.13 2.11 4.43
CA ILE A 14 -3.90 1.61 3.82
C ILE A 14 -3.94 1.92 2.33
N VAL A 15 -2.88 2.59 1.89
CA VAL A 15 -2.74 3.06 0.52
C VAL A 15 -1.37 2.66 0.01
N ASN A 16 -1.31 2.33 -1.28
CA ASN A 16 -0.02 2.12 -1.94
C ASN A 16 0.81 3.38 -1.81
N ALA A 17 2.04 3.24 -1.30
CA ALA A 17 2.89 4.41 -1.10
C ALA A 17 3.32 5.03 -2.44
N LYS A 18 3.36 4.25 -3.52
CA LYS A 18 3.87 4.66 -4.83
C LYS A 18 2.99 4.13 -5.96
N LEU A 19 3.03 4.78 -7.11
CA LEU A 19 2.40 4.32 -8.35
C LEU A 19 3.36 4.52 -9.52
N LYS A 20 3.18 3.70 -10.56
CA LYS A 20 4.08 3.46 -11.71
C LYS A 20 4.68 4.70 -12.37
N HIS A 21 4.00 5.85 -12.31
CA HIS A 21 4.41 7.09 -12.98
C HIS A 21 4.66 8.26 -12.03
N VAL A 22 4.07 8.25 -10.83
CA VAL A 22 4.18 9.32 -9.82
C VAL A 22 4.30 8.66 -8.46
N GLY A 23 5.53 8.52 -7.95
CA GLY A 23 5.74 8.03 -6.59
C GLY A 23 5.07 8.96 -5.58
N GLY A 24 4.31 8.42 -4.65
CA GLY A 24 3.62 9.19 -3.62
C GLY A 24 2.33 9.89 -4.06
N GLY A 25 1.97 9.93 -5.35
CA GLY A 25 0.83 10.75 -5.82
C GLY A 25 -0.52 10.33 -5.22
N LEU A 26 -0.82 9.03 -5.29
CA LEU A 26 -2.07 8.47 -4.75
C LEU A 26 -2.16 8.69 -3.24
N ILE A 27 -1.15 8.28 -2.48
CA ILE A 27 -1.15 8.42 -1.02
C ILE A 27 -1.19 9.89 -0.59
N SER A 28 -0.56 10.80 -1.34
CA SER A 28 -0.61 12.24 -1.07
C SER A 28 -2.02 12.80 -1.21
N GLY A 29 -2.72 12.49 -2.31
CA GLY A 29 -4.11 12.94 -2.49
C GLY A 29 -5.05 12.36 -1.43
N VAL A 30 -4.86 11.07 -1.12
CA VAL A 30 -5.65 10.36 -0.13
C VAL A 30 -5.44 10.91 1.28
N VAL A 31 -4.20 11.15 1.71
CA VAL A 31 -3.91 11.65 3.06
C VAL A 31 -4.41 13.08 3.26
N VAL A 32 -4.26 13.95 2.24
CA VAL A 32 -4.81 15.30 2.27
C VAL A 32 -6.33 15.26 2.37
N GLY A 33 -6.99 14.42 1.57
CA GLY A 33 -8.44 14.23 1.64
C GLY A 33 -8.92 13.66 2.99
N ALA A 34 -8.22 12.67 3.53
CA ALA A 34 -8.57 12.05 4.81
C ALA A 34 -8.39 13.02 5.98
N LYS A 35 -7.21 13.63 6.11
CA LYS A 35 -6.87 14.52 7.23
C LYS A 35 -7.66 15.83 7.20
N SER A 36 -7.98 16.36 6.00
CA SER A 36 -8.86 17.55 5.89
C SER A 36 -10.29 17.29 6.37
N ARG A 37 -10.77 16.04 6.26
CA ARG A 37 -12.10 15.65 6.75
C ARG A 37 -12.09 15.28 8.23
N ASN A 38 -11.09 14.52 8.67
CA ASN A 38 -10.91 14.15 10.06
C ASN A 38 -9.40 13.91 10.32
N PRO A 39 -8.72 14.83 11.03
CA PRO A 39 -7.30 14.72 11.34
C PRO A 39 -6.92 13.46 12.13
N ALA A 40 -7.88 12.84 12.83
CA ALA A 40 -7.66 11.62 13.59
C ALA A 40 -7.60 10.35 12.72
N ILE A 41 -8.01 10.41 11.44
CA ILE A 41 -7.86 9.28 10.52
C ILE A 41 -6.37 9.03 10.32
N ARG A 42 -5.93 7.79 10.55
CA ARG A 42 -4.57 7.38 10.28
C ARG A 42 -4.43 6.84 8.87
N VAL A 43 -3.39 7.29 8.17
CA VAL A 43 -3.09 6.85 6.80
C VAL A 43 -1.73 6.20 6.80
N LEU A 44 -1.70 4.93 6.39
CA LEU A 44 -0.49 4.12 6.30
C LEU A 44 -0.17 3.85 4.83
N GLY A 45 1.09 4.01 4.47
CA GLY A 45 1.63 3.52 3.21
C GLY A 45 1.90 2.02 3.26
N ALA A 46 1.84 1.36 2.11
CA ALA A 46 2.36 0.01 1.93
C ALA A 46 3.39 -0.02 0.78
N GLU A 47 4.52 -0.67 1.01
CA GLU A 47 5.61 -0.83 0.05
C GLU A 47 6.17 -2.25 0.01
N PRO A 48 6.65 -2.73 -1.15
CA PRO A 48 7.36 -3.98 -1.23
C PRO A 48 8.75 -3.77 -0.61
N LYS A 49 9.23 -4.74 0.15
CA LYS A 49 10.55 -4.67 0.78
C LYS A 49 11.69 -4.51 -0.21
N GLY A 50 11.54 -5.03 -1.42
CA GLY A 50 12.50 -4.87 -2.51
C GLY A 50 12.45 -3.51 -3.24
N ALA A 51 11.53 -2.61 -2.85
CA ALA A 51 11.49 -1.22 -3.29
C ALA A 51 10.94 -0.34 -2.14
N ASP A 52 11.65 -0.30 -1.01
CA ASP A 52 11.22 0.32 0.25
C ASP A 52 11.77 1.75 0.45
N ASP A 53 12.06 2.49 -0.63
CA ASP A 53 12.65 3.83 -0.53
C ASP A 53 11.79 4.82 0.25
N ALA A 54 10.45 4.77 0.21
CA ALA A 54 9.62 5.69 0.98
C ALA A 54 9.67 5.34 2.47
N ALA A 55 9.63 4.06 2.83
CA ALA A 55 9.78 3.60 4.21
C ALA A 55 11.13 4.04 4.79
N GLN A 56 12.24 3.83 4.06
CA GLN A 56 13.56 4.30 4.44
C GLN A 56 13.61 5.83 4.54
N SER A 57 13.04 6.53 3.57
CA SER A 57 12.99 8.00 3.56
C SER A 57 12.28 8.53 4.81
N LYS A 58 11.12 7.94 5.14
CA LYS A 58 10.31 8.35 6.30
C LYS A 58 11.00 8.06 7.62
N ALA A 59 11.69 6.93 7.73
CA ALA A 59 12.45 6.58 8.93
C ALA A 59 13.63 7.53 9.18
N CYS A 60 14.33 7.97 8.13
CA CYS A 60 15.49 8.86 8.26
C CYS A 60 15.16 10.37 8.14
N GLY A 61 13.92 10.71 7.80
CA GLY A 61 13.46 12.10 7.66
C GLY A 61 13.96 12.84 6.41
N ARG A 62 14.58 12.13 5.44
CA ARG A 62 15.05 12.72 4.17
C ARG A 62 14.71 11.81 3.00
N LEU A 63 14.58 12.38 1.80
CA LEU A 63 14.31 11.61 0.60
C LEU A 63 15.50 10.70 0.26
N ILE A 64 15.23 9.41 0.14
CA ILE A 64 16.14 8.34 -0.30
C ILE A 64 15.65 7.82 -1.65
N THR A 65 16.59 7.43 -2.50
CA THR A 65 16.32 6.78 -3.79
C THR A 65 17.13 5.49 -3.84
N LEU A 66 16.53 4.41 -4.32
CA LEU A 66 17.23 3.14 -4.52
C LEU A 66 17.84 3.10 -5.93
N SER A 67 19.07 2.59 -6.03
CA SER A 67 19.72 2.38 -7.34
C SER A 67 19.10 1.20 -8.11
N HIS A 68 18.54 0.23 -7.38
CA HIS A 68 17.88 -0.94 -7.94
C HIS A 68 16.67 -1.34 -7.08
N THR A 69 15.62 -1.81 -7.75
CA THR A 69 14.41 -2.35 -7.11
C THR A 69 14.17 -3.77 -7.55
N ASN A 70 13.78 -4.66 -6.64
CA ASN A 70 13.50 -6.06 -6.94
C ASN A 70 12.19 -6.51 -6.30
N THR A 71 11.09 -6.43 -7.05
CA THR A 71 9.75 -6.84 -6.58
C THR A 71 8.85 -7.21 -7.75
N ILE A 72 7.93 -8.15 -7.56
CA ILE A 72 6.85 -8.45 -8.52
C ILE A 72 5.87 -7.28 -8.72
N ALA A 73 5.80 -6.33 -7.79
CA ALA A 73 4.93 -5.17 -7.86
C ALA A 73 5.56 -4.07 -8.72
N ASP A 74 5.50 -4.24 -10.05
CA ASP A 74 6.09 -3.35 -11.05
C ASP A 74 5.65 -1.87 -10.90
N GLY A 75 4.39 -1.65 -10.53
CA GLY A 75 3.80 -0.34 -10.31
C GLY A 75 4.30 0.37 -9.05
N LEU A 76 5.07 -0.29 -8.19
CA LEU A 76 5.59 0.27 -6.93
C LEU A 76 7.10 0.53 -6.98
N ARG A 77 7.73 0.45 -8.15
CA ARG A 77 9.19 0.64 -8.31
C ARG A 77 9.62 2.10 -8.50
N ALA A 78 8.69 3.02 -8.75
CA ALA A 78 8.99 4.45 -8.87
C ALA A 78 9.36 5.02 -7.50
N SER A 79 10.25 6.03 -7.43
CA SER A 79 10.58 6.74 -6.19
C SER A 79 9.65 7.94 -5.93
N LEU A 80 9.57 8.39 -4.67
CA LEU A 80 8.85 9.62 -4.32
C LEU A 80 9.43 10.84 -5.06
N GLY A 81 8.55 11.77 -5.45
CA GLY A 81 8.93 13.02 -6.10
C GLY A 81 9.01 14.18 -5.13
N ASP A 82 9.58 15.30 -5.58
CA ASP A 82 9.79 16.51 -4.75
C ASP A 82 8.50 17.11 -4.18
N ILE A 83 7.39 16.94 -4.89
CA ILE A 83 6.06 17.43 -4.47
C ILE A 83 5.43 16.47 -3.46
N THR A 84 5.60 15.16 -3.65
CA THR A 84 4.92 14.15 -2.83
C THR A 84 5.68 13.84 -1.55
N TRP A 85 7.01 13.97 -1.54
CA TRP A 85 7.83 13.71 -0.36
C TRP A 85 7.45 14.56 0.86
N PRO A 86 7.29 15.89 0.79
CA PRO A 86 6.87 16.68 1.95
C PRO A 86 5.52 16.22 2.52
N ILE A 87 4.57 15.87 1.65
CA ILE A 87 3.25 15.36 2.05
C ILE A 87 3.38 14.02 2.77
N VAL A 88 4.17 13.09 2.21
CA VAL A 88 4.42 11.79 2.81
C VAL A 88 5.17 11.94 4.14
N ARG A 89 6.17 12.82 4.21
CA ARG A 89 6.95 13.09 5.44
C ARG A 89 6.03 13.58 6.56
N ASP A 90 5.18 14.57 6.28
CA ASP A 90 4.46 15.33 7.29
C ASP A 90 3.08 14.75 7.64
N LEU A 91 2.37 14.13 6.68
CA LEU A 91 0.96 13.75 6.86
C LEU A 91 0.71 12.24 6.94
N VAL A 92 1.52 11.41 6.28
CA VAL A 92 1.38 9.94 6.36
C VAL A 92 1.85 9.50 7.73
N ASP A 93 1.13 8.59 8.40
CA ASP A 93 1.45 8.20 9.77
C ASP A 93 2.59 7.18 9.83
N ASP A 94 2.63 6.24 8.88
CA ASP A 94 3.66 5.20 8.78
C ASP A 94 3.70 4.57 7.38
N ILE A 95 4.74 3.78 7.10
CA ILE A 95 4.82 2.95 5.89
C ILE A 95 5.17 1.51 6.30
N ILE A 96 4.30 0.57 5.95
CA ILE A 96 4.47 -0.87 6.20
C ILE A 96 5.17 -1.48 4.99
N THR A 97 6.22 -2.25 5.24
CA THR A 97 6.88 -3.06 4.21
C THR A 97 6.41 -4.51 4.28
N VAL A 98 6.22 -5.11 3.10
CA VAL A 98 5.82 -6.51 2.93
C VAL A 98 6.70 -7.21 1.89
N ASP A 99 6.86 -8.51 2.05
CA ASP A 99 7.60 -9.36 1.11
C ASP A 99 6.73 -9.73 -0.12
N ASP A 100 7.36 -10.11 -1.23
CA ASP A 100 6.65 -10.44 -2.48
C ASP A 100 5.70 -11.64 -2.31
N GLU A 101 6.05 -12.60 -1.46
CA GLU A 101 5.20 -13.73 -1.09
C GLU A 101 3.91 -13.26 -0.40
N GLU A 102 3.98 -12.24 0.46
CA GLU A 102 2.79 -11.69 1.13
C GLU A 102 1.89 -10.95 0.13
N ILE A 103 2.50 -10.26 -0.86
CA ILE A 103 1.76 -9.62 -1.97
C ILE A 103 1.03 -10.67 -2.79
N LEU A 104 1.69 -11.78 -3.10
CA LEU A 104 1.14 -12.90 -3.84
C LEU A 104 -0.05 -13.57 -3.12
N GLU A 105 0.07 -13.82 -1.82
CA GLU A 105 -1.02 -14.36 -1.00
C GLU A 105 -2.20 -13.38 -0.91
N ALA A 106 -1.94 -12.08 -0.76
CA ALA A 106 -2.99 -11.07 -0.78
C ALA A 106 -3.67 -10.97 -2.15
N MET A 107 -2.91 -11.10 -3.23
CA MET A 107 -3.45 -11.16 -4.59
C MET A 107 -4.35 -12.39 -4.75
N ARG A 108 -3.90 -13.57 -4.32
CA ARG A 108 -4.73 -14.78 -4.30
C ARG A 108 -6.03 -14.57 -3.52
N TYR A 109 -5.97 -13.95 -2.34
CA TYR A 109 -7.15 -13.66 -1.53
C TYR A 109 -8.16 -12.75 -2.25
N ASN A 110 -7.69 -11.74 -2.99
CA ASN A 110 -8.56 -10.90 -3.82
C ASN A 110 -9.33 -11.73 -4.85
N TYR A 111 -8.70 -12.71 -5.48
CA TYR A 111 -9.33 -13.60 -6.46
C TYR A 111 -10.26 -14.64 -5.82
N GLU A 112 -9.85 -15.26 -4.72
CA GLU A 112 -10.58 -16.37 -4.10
C GLU A 112 -11.73 -15.91 -3.23
N VAL A 113 -11.62 -14.76 -2.57
CA VAL A 113 -12.62 -14.27 -1.61
C VAL A 113 -13.37 -13.06 -2.15
N LEU A 114 -12.64 -12.02 -2.53
CA LEU A 114 -13.25 -10.76 -2.98
C LEU A 114 -13.80 -10.83 -4.41
N LYS A 115 -13.35 -11.83 -5.19
CA LYS A 115 -13.66 -12.02 -6.60
C LYS A 115 -13.30 -10.82 -7.48
N VAL A 116 -12.24 -10.10 -7.09
CA VAL A 116 -11.70 -8.94 -7.82
C VAL A 116 -10.38 -9.33 -8.47
N ALA A 117 -10.29 -9.13 -9.78
CA ALA A 117 -9.03 -9.31 -10.51
C ALA A 117 -8.13 -8.09 -10.27
N VAL A 118 -7.02 -8.31 -9.57
CA VAL A 118 -6.06 -7.27 -9.19
C VAL A 118 -4.66 -7.60 -9.70
N GLU A 119 -3.86 -6.58 -9.97
CA GLU A 119 -2.41 -6.74 -10.21
C GLU A 119 -1.64 -6.79 -8.87
N PRO A 120 -0.39 -7.30 -8.82
CA PRO A 120 0.38 -7.39 -7.58
C PRO A 120 0.50 -6.06 -6.84
N SER A 121 0.75 -4.97 -7.57
CA SER A 121 0.85 -3.61 -7.02
C SER A 121 -0.41 -3.17 -6.29
N ALA A 122 -1.59 -3.61 -6.70
CA ALA A 122 -2.87 -3.25 -6.08
C ALA A 122 -3.21 -4.12 -4.86
N ALA A 123 -2.64 -5.32 -4.76
CA ALA A 123 -2.86 -6.23 -3.64
C ALA A 123 -2.06 -5.84 -2.38
N ILE A 124 -1.05 -4.98 -2.50
CA ILE A 124 -0.12 -4.69 -1.41
C ILE A 124 -0.78 -4.06 -0.17
N GLY A 125 -1.85 -3.27 -0.36
CA GLY A 125 -2.61 -2.73 0.76
C GLY A 125 -3.23 -3.83 1.61
N LEU A 126 -3.76 -4.88 0.99
CA LEU A 126 -4.26 -6.06 1.69
C LEU A 126 -3.12 -6.90 2.29
N ALA A 127 -2.00 -7.05 1.58
CA ALA A 127 -0.82 -7.72 2.10
C ALA A 127 -0.34 -7.07 3.41
N ALA A 128 -0.28 -5.74 3.45
CA ALA A 128 0.05 -5.01 4.66
C ALA A 128 -0.92 -5.32 5.81
N VAL A 129 -2.24 -5.36 5.56
CA VAL A 129 -3.22 -5.76 6.58
C VAL A 129 -2.98 -7.18 7.12
N LEU A 130 -2.68 -8.12 6.24
CA LEU A 130 -2.55 -9.54 6.61
C LEU A 130 -1.17 -9.87 7.23
N SER A 131 -0.15 -9.07 6.93
CA SER A 131 1.23 -9.27 7.40
C SER A 131 1.34 -9.30 8.91
N ASP A 132 2.35 -10.01 9.43
CA ASP A 132 2.66 -9.96 10.86
C ASP A 132 3.31 -8.63 11.27
N ASN A 133 3.88 -7.90 10.31
CA ASN A 133 4.45 -6.57 10.52
C ASN A 133 3.39 -5.56 10.93
N SER A 134 2.19 -5.60 10.33
CA SER A 134 1.09 -4.73 10.76
C SER A 134 0.62 -5.06 12.17
N LYS A 135 0.48 -6.34 12.52
CA LYS A 135 0.05 -6.78 13.85
C LYS A 135 0.99 -6.35 14.97
N LYS A 136 2.29 -6.19 14.67
CA LYS A 136 3.30 -5.71 15.63
C LYS A 136 3.38 -4.18 15.70
N ASN A 137 2.81 -3.47 14.74
CA ASN A 137 2.84 -2.01 14.73
C ASN A 137 1.92 -1.48 15.86
N SER A 138 2.47 -0.70 16.79
CA SER A 138 1.71 -0.17 17.93
C SER A 138 0.51 0.68 17.52
N ARG A 139 0.57 1.27 16.31
CA ARG A 139 -0.54 2.04 15.73
C ARG A 139 -1.73 1.12 15.37
N TRP A 140 -1.47 -0.15 15.02
CA TRP A 140 -2.47 -1.13 14.58
C TRP A 140 -3.49 -1.51 15.67
N ASN A 141 -3.07 -1.54 16.93
CA ASN A 141 -3.87 -2.08 18.05
C ASN A 141 -5.13 -1.28 18.39
N CYS A 142 -5.31 -0.08 17.82
CA CYS A 142 -6.45 0.80 18.09
C CYS A 142 -7.46 0.87 16.93
N SER A 143 -7.49 -0.15 16.05
CA SER A 143 -8.27 -0.12 14.80
C SER A 143 -9.49 -1.02 14.90
N GLN A 144 -10.69 -0.44 14.80
CA GLN A 144 -11.91 -1.25 14.60
C GLN A 144 -12.25 -1.42 13.11
N ASN A 145 -11.98 -0.40 12.30
CA ASN A 145 -12.31 -0.42 10.87
C ASN A 145 -11.14 0.08 10.02
N ILE A 146 -10.81 -0.68 8.97
CA ILE A 146 -9.65 -0.44 8.08
C ILE A 146 -10.15 -0.35 6.64
N GLY A 147 -9.84 0.75 5.96
CA GLY A 147 -10.05 0.89 4.53
C GLY A 147 -8.80 0.49 3.76
N ILE A 148 -8.96 -0.20 2.65
CA ILE A 148 -7.86 -0.60 1.77
C ILE A 148 -8.13 -0.02 0.38
N VAL A 149 -7.14 0.65 -0.19
CA VAL A 149 -7.23 1.17 -1.57
C VAL A 149 -6.72 0.12 -2.54
N ILE A 150 -7.63 -0.46 -3.35
CA ILE A 150 -7.29 -1.30 -4.49
C ILE A 150 -7.06 -0.38 -5.70
N SER A 151 -5.80 -0.18 -6.10
CA SER A 151 -5.42 0.87 -7.05
C SER A 151 -5.52 0.48 -8.53
N GLY A 152 -5.63 -0.80 -8.86
CA GLY A 152 -5.51 -1.27 -10.23
C GLY A 152 -5.84 -2.77 -10.41
N GLY A 153 -6.03 -3.16 -11.67
CA GLY A 153 -6.34 -4.53 -12.07
C GLY A 153 -5.83 -4.85 -13.47
N ASN A 154 -4.78 -4.16 -13.92
CA ASN A 154 -4.22 -4.35 -15.27
C ASN A 154 -3.23 -5.52 -15.25
N VAL A 155 -3.78 -6.72 -15.11
CA VAL A 155 -3.03 -7.97 -14.98
C VAL A 155 -2.99 -8.72 -16.31
N ASP A 156 -1.79 -9.11 -16.74
CA ASP A 156 -1.62 -10.06 -17.84
C ASP A 156 -1.95 -11.47 -17.34
N LEU A 157 -2.88 -12.16 -18.00
CA LEU A 157 -3.34 -13.48 -17.58
C LEU A 157 -2.29 -14.58 -17.77
N GLY A 158 -1.32 -14.40 -18.68
CA GLY A 158 -0.18 -15.30 -18.82
C GLY A 158 0.74 -15.17 -17.60
N ALA A 159 1.13 -13.95 -17.26
CA ALA A 159 1.93 -13.66 -16.07
C ALA A 159 1.21 -14.07 -14.77
N LEU A 160 -0.12 -13.96 -14.71
CA LEU A 160 -0.93 -14.42 -13.58
C LEU A 160 -0.71 -15.91 -13.28
N TRP A 161 -0.73 -16.75 -14.32
CA TRP A 161 -0.53 -18.20 -14.17
C TRP A 161 0.86 -18.51 -13.62
N GLU A 162 1.89 -17.83 -14.15
CA GLU A 162 3.26 -17.95 -13.64
C GLU A 162 3.36 -17.53 -12.18
N LEU A 163 2.71 -16.43 -11.78
CA LEU A 163 2.73 -15.94 -10.40
C LEU A 163 2.08 -16.94 -9.44
N PHE A 164 0.91 -17.48 -9.77
CA PHE A 164 0.22 -18.45 -8.90
C PHE A 164 0.93 -19.80 -8.84
N SER A 165 1.62 -20.22 -9.90
CA SER A 165 2.44 -21.44 -9.84
C SER A 165 3.54 -21.38 -8.76
N ARG A 166 4.02 -20.19 -8.39
CA ARG A 166 5.04 -20.00 -7.34
C ARG A 166 4.52 -20.26 -5.92
N ILE A 167 3.22 -20.08 -5.71
CA ILE A 167 2.55 -20.22 -4.41
C ILE A 167 1.92 -21.61 -4.27
N THR A 168 1.63 -22.27 -5.40
CA THR A 168 0.94 -23.56 -5.42
C THR A 168 1.89 -24.65 -4.93
N ARG A 169 1.94 -24.85 -3.61
CA ARG A 169 2.52 -26.03 -2.97
C ARG A 169 1.51 -27.19 -3.10
N THR A 170 1.63 -27.95 -4.19
CA THR A 170 1.16 -29.34 -4.23
C THR A 170 2.26 -30.27 -3.76
#